data_AF-A0A2K9BJR1-F1
#
_entry.id   AF-A0A2K9BJR1-F1
#
_cell.length_a   1.000
_cell.length_b   1.000
_cell.length_c   1.000
_cell.angle_alpha   90.00
_cell.angle_beta   90.00
_cell.angle_gamma   90.00
#
_symmetry.space_group_name_H-M   'P 1'
#
loop_
_entity.id
_entity.type
_entity.pdbx_description
1 polymer ?
#
loop_
_entity_poly.entity_id
_entity_poly.type
_entity_poly.pdbx_seq_one_letter_code
_entity_poly.pdbx_strand_id
1 'polypeptide(L)'
;MVVRSWAELDLDDICAHARVFGFDLDNTLASSKQPMEPAMIARFSALTAHATVALISGGGMDVVTSQVLDVLGPDADRGHLHVMPTSGSRYYRWDGEHWALIYAHDLDNRTVAAITSSLERRAKELGMWEEHVWGSRIENRGSQITFSALGQYAPVAVKQSWDPDNIKKRTLVEAVKADLPDLRVRSGGYSSVDVSKHGIDKAYAVRRLAEILDVPVGNIVFVGDRMTPDGNDYPAVAAGAVGMKVENPQDALGLMDALLQRVGASA
;
A
#
# COMPACT_ATOMS: atom_id res chain seq x y z
N MET A 1 19.19 -4.60 -7.23
CA MET A 1 19.59 -5.09 -5.89
C MET A 1 18.60 -6.17 -5.48
N VAL A 2 19.08 -7.36 -5.11
CA VAL A 2 18.21 -8.43 -4.60
C VAL A 2 17.87 -8.10 -3.15
N VAL A 3 16.58 -8.01 -2.82
CA VAL A 3 16.14 -7.82 -1.44
C VAL A 3 16.02 -9.19 -0.78
N ARG A 4 16.65 -9.36 0.38
CA ARG A 4 16.73 -10.63 1.10
C ARG A 4 15.55 -10.80 2.04
N SER A 5 15.28 -12.05 2.44
CA SER A 5 14.37 -12.35 3.54
C SER A 5 14.86 -11.67 4.81
N TRP A 6 13.93 -11.19 5.64
CA TRP A 6 14.24 -10.58 6.93
C TRP A 6 15.07 -11.50 7.84
N ALA A 7 14.90 -12.83 7.71
CA ALA A 7 15.63 -13.82 8.49
C ALA A 7 17.13 -13.95 8.13
N GLU A 8 17.55 -13.38 7.01
CA GLU A 8 18.94 -13.36 6.54
C GLU A 8 19.68 -12.06 6.90
N LEU A 9 19.02 -11.14 7.59
CA LEU A 9 19.54 -9.81 7.91
C LEU A 9 20.11 -9.75 9.33
N ASP A 10 21.07 -8.84 9.53
CA ASP A 10 21.54 -8.46 10.86
C ASP A 10 20.51 -7.53 11.50
N LEU A 11 19.55 -8.11 12.22
CA LEU A 11 18.47 -7.35 12.86
C LEU A 11 18.98 -6.48 14.01
N ASP A 12 20.10 -6.82 14.65
CA ASP A 12 20.66 -6.03 15.74
C ASP A 12 21.25 -4.72 15.18
N ASP A 13 22.03 -4.80 14.10
CA ASP A 13 22.56 -3.62 13.40
C ASP A 13 21.45 -2.75 12.83
N ILE A 14 20.45 -3.37 12.18
CA ILE A 14 19.34 -2.62 11.60
C ILE A 14 18.53 -1.90 12.69
N CYS A 15 18.17 -2.58 13.78
CA CYS A 15 17.41 -1.96 14.87
C CYS A 15 18.18 -0.84 15.58
N ALA A 16 19.52 -0.91 15.64
CA ALA A 16 20.34 0.17 16.22
C ALA A 16 20.28 1.48 15.40
N HIS A 17 20.14 1.36 14.07
CA HIS A 17 20.15 2.50 13.15
C HIS A 17 18.76 2.94 12.69
N ALA A 18 17.76 2.06 12.76
CA ALA A 18 16.39 2.35 12.37
C ALA A 18 15.84 3.55 13.18
N ARG A 19 15.12 4.41 12.49
CA ARG A 19 14.33 5.49 13.07
C ARG A 19 12.84 5.32 12.78
N VAL A 20 12.50 4.61 11.71
CA VAL A 20 11.13 4.32 11.31
C VAL A 20 11.01 2.92 10.76
N PHE A 21 9.97 2.20 11.17
CA PHE A 21 9.56 0.93 10.57
C PHE A 21 8.31 1.15 9.71
N GLY A 22 8.49 1.16 8.40
CA GLY A 22 7.44 1.21 7.40
C GLY A 22 6.94 -0.18 7.01
N PHE A 23 5.63 -0.33 6.84
CA PHE A 23 4.97 -1.59 6.49
C PHE A 23 4.01 -1.41 5.31
N ASP A 24 4.03 -2.33 4.36
CA ASP A 24 2.87 -2.58 3.50
C ASP A 24 1.70 -3.18 4.28
N LEU A 25 0.51 -3.15 3.70
CA LEU A 25 -0.70 -3.75 4.28
C LEU A 25 -0.96 -5.15 3.71
N ASP A 26 -1.34 -5.22 2.44
CA ASP A 26 -1.82 -6.46 1.82
C ASP A 26 -0.71 -7.52 1.79
N ASN A 27 -1.03 -8.73 2.27
CA ASN A 27 -0.13 -9.88 2.46
C ASN A 27 1.12 -9.62 3.33
N THR A 28 1.20 -8.45 3.99
CA THR A 28 2.26 -8.10 4.93
C THR A 28 1.71 -8.02 6.35
N LEU A 29 0.82 -7.07 6.64
CA LEU A 29 0.15 -6.97 7.94
C LEU A 29 -1.13 -7.81 7.99
N ALA A 30 -1.81 -7.97 6.86
CA ALA A 30 -3.05 -8.73 6.80
C ALA A 30 -3.17 -9.47 5.47
N SER A 31 -3.97 -10.54 5.44
CA SER A 31 -4.36 -11.15 4.17
C SER A 31 -5.08 -10.11 3.31
N SER A 32 -4.91 -10.16 1.99
CA SER A 32 -5.41 -9.07 1.14
C SER A 32 -6.90 -8.78 1.33
N LYS A 33 -7.20 -7.49 1.57
CA LYS A 33 -8.55 -6.97 1.88
C LYS A 33 -9.22 -7.56 3.15
N GLN A 34 -8.46 -8.12 4.08
CA GLN A 34 -8.96 -8.61 5.37
C GLN A 34 -8.38 -7.79 6.52
N PRO A 35 -9.07 -7.67 7.66
CA PRO A 35 -8.50 -7.03 8.83
C PRO A 35 -7.30 -7.81 9.39
N MET A 36 -6.41 -7.12 10.10
CA MET A 36 -5.34 -7.78 10.85
C MET A 36 -5.92 -8.80 11.84
N GLU A 37 -5.26 -9.94 11.98
CA GLU A 37 -5.63 -10.95 12.96
C GLU A 37 -5.20 -10.54 14.38
N PRO A 38 -5.84 -11.06 15.45
CA PRO A 38 -5.56 -10.66 16.83
C PRO A 38 -4.07 -10.71 17.22
N ALA A 39 -3.34 -11.72 16.74
CA ALA A 39 -1.91 -11.83 17.02
C ALA A 39 -1.12 -10.67 16.40
N MET A 40 -1.39 -10.32 15.14
CA MET A 40 -0.77 -9.19 14.44
C MET A 40 -1.13 -7.85 15.10
N ILE A 41 -2.40 -7.66 15.46
CA ILE A 41 -2.87 -6.45 16.15
C ILE A 41 -2.04 -6.22 17.41
N ALA A 42 -1.82 -7.25 18.23
CA ALA A 42 -1.05 -7.14 19.47
C ALA A 42 0.41 -6.72 19.21
N ARG A 43 1.09 -7.33 18.23
CA ARG A 43 2.50 -7.01 17.93
C ARG A 43 2.65 -5.64 17.29
N PHE A 44 1.78 -5.30 16.34
CA PHE A 44 1.81 -4.00 15.69
C PHE A 44 1.54 -2.88 16.70
N SER A 45 0.57 -3.08 17.61
CA SER A 45 0.29 -2.14 18.70
C SER A 45 1.47 -2.00 19.67
N ALA A 46 2.11 -3.10 20.06
CA ALA A 46 3.31 -3.05 20.89
C ALA A 46 4.46 -2.32 20.17
N LEU A 47 4.62 -2.53 18.87
CA LEU A 47 5.68 -1.88 18.10
C LEU A 47 5.49 -0.36 18.04
N THR A 48 4.25 0.12 17.88
CA THR A 48 3.99 1.58 17.91
C THR A 48 4.30 2.20 19.27
N ALA A 49 4.18 1.44 20.37
CA ALA A 49 4.56 1.93 21.69
C ALA A 49 6.08 2.11 21.88
N HIS A 50 6.90 1.44 21.06
CA HIS A 50 8.37 1.44 21.20
C HIS A 50 9.11 2.14 20.04
N ALA A 51 8.46 2.35 18.90
CA ALA A 51 9.10 2.90 17.72
C ALA A 51 8.13 3.74 16.88
N THR A 52 8.68 4.63 16.05
CA THR A 52 7.92 5.29 15.00
C THR A 52 7.60 4.29 13.89
N VAL A 53 6.32 4.16 13.56
CA VAL A 53 5.81 3.19 12.59
C VAL A 53 5.12 3.93 11.45
N ALA A 54 5.30 3.46 10.22
CA ALA A 54 4.55 3.95 9.07
C ALA A 54 3.78 2.83 8.37
N LEU A 55 2.50 3.08 8.08
CA LEU A 55 1.68 2.21 7.26
C LEU A 55 1.57 2.83 5.85
N ILE A 56 2.19 2.20 4.86
CA ILE A 56 2.18 2.66 3.47
C ILE A 56 1.43 1.63 2.62
N SER A 57 0.16 1.88 2.35
CA SER A 57 -0.71 0.95 1.61
C SER A 57 -1.06 1.48 0.23
N GLY A 58 -1.26 0.59 -0.75
CA GLY A 58 -1.90 0.93 -2.02
C GLY A 58 -3.41 1.18 -1.90
N GLY A 59 -4.03 0.70 -0.82
CA GLY A 59 -5.45 0.90 -0.53
C GLY A 59 -5.79 2.35 -0.16
N GLY A 60 -7.05 2.72 -0.34
CA GLY A 60 -7.59 4.00 0.14
C GLY A 60 -7.70 4.06 1.66
N MET A 61 -8.07 5.23 2.19
CA MET A 61 -8.23 5.42 3.63
C MET A 61 -9.25 4.44 4.23
N ASP A 62 -10.39 4.19 3.58
CA ASP A 62 -11.41 3.26 4.12
C ASP A 62 -10.89 1.82 4.30
N VAL A 63 -10.02 1.39 3.38
CA VAL A 63 -9.34 0.08 3.44
C VAL A 63 -8.39 0.05 4.64
N VAL A 64 -7.58 1.09 4.78
CA VAL A 64 -6.64 1.23 5.90
C VAL A 64 -7.36 1.32 7.24
N THR A 65 -8.45 2.08 7.32
CA THR A 65 -9.26 2.25 8.52
C THR A 65 -9.86 0.93 8.96
N SER A 66 -10.62 0.26 8.08
CA SER A 66 -11.31 -0.99 8.42
C SER A 66 -10.37 -2.15 8.74
N GLN A 67 -9.17 -2.19 8.14
CA GLN A 67 -8.25 -3.33 8.30
C GLN A 67 -7.20 -3.15 9.38
N VAL A 68 -6.84 -1.90 9.68
CA VAL A 68 -5.80 -1.56 10.66
C VAL A 68 -6.37 -0.67 11.74
N LEU A 69 -6.80 0.55 11.41
CA LEU A 69 -7.01 1.59 12.42
C LEU A 69 -8.17 1.29 13.38
N ASP A 70 -9.27 0.73 12.89
CA ASP A 70 -10.45 0.38 13.69
C ASP A 70 -10.20 -0.84 14.59
N VAL A 71 -9.24 -1.70 14.21
CA VAL A 71 -8.90 -2.90 14.98
C VAL A 71 -7.74 -2.68 15.96
N LEU A 72 -7.08 -1.52 15.92
CA LEU A 72 -6.00 -1.18 16.87
C LEU A 72 -6.55 -1.09 18.30
N GLY A 73 -5.92 -1.84 19.20
CA GLY A 73 -6.24 -1.82 20.62
C GLY A 73 -5.94 -0.47 21.30
N PRO A 74 -6.36 -0.32 22.57
CA PRO A 74 -6.03 0.86 23.38
C PRO A 74 -4.52 0.98 23.65
N ASP A 75 -3.79 -0.14 23.66
CA ASP A 75 -2.34 -0.18 23.93
C ASP A 75 -1.50 0.33 22.75
N ALA A 76 -2.10 0.57 21.58
CA ALA A 76 -1.41 1.13 20.43
C ALA A 76 -1.19 2.64 20.60
N ASP A 77 0.08 3.06 20.56
CA ASP A 77 0.40 4.49 20.45
C ASP A 77 0.12 5.00 19.03
N ARG A 78 -1.03 5.64 18.85
CA ARG A 78 -1.45 6.26 17.57
C ARG A 78 -0.58 7.48 17.22
N GLY A 79 -0.01 8.13 18.23
CA GLY A 79 0.93 9.24 18.07
C GLY A 79 2.23 8.83 17.38
N HIS A 80 2.63 7.56 17.43
CA HIS A 80 3.79 7.06 16.69
C HIS A 80 3.48 6.47 15.31
N LEU A 81 2.20 6.42 14.92
CA LEU A 81 1.78 5.83 13.66
C LEU A 81 1.58 6.89 12.56
N HIS A 82 2.30 6.71 11.45
CA HIS A 82 2.20 7.51 10.24
C HIS A 82 1.37 6.76 9.20
N VAL A 83 0.27 7.34 8.72
CA VAL A 83 -0.66 6.64 7.84
C VAL A 83 -0.63 7.23 6.44
N MET A 84 -0.18 6.44 5.46
CA MET A 84 0.10 6.86 4.07
C MET A 84 -0.65 5.97 3.06
N PRO A 85 -1.99 6.13 2.92
CA PRO A 85 -2.77 5.37 1.96
C PRO A 85 -2.44 5.80 0.51
N THR A 86 -2.93 5.02 -0.45
CA THR A 86 -2.75 5.25 -1.90
C THR A 86 -1.28 5.49 -2.27
N SER A 87 -0.37 4.69 -1.71
CA SER A 87 1.08 4.77 -1.87
C SER A 87 1.68 6.14 -1.48
N GLY A 88 1.14 6.74 -0.41
CA GLY A 88 1.63 8.02 0.13
C GLY A 88 1.18 9.27 -0.63
N SER A 89 0.25 9.15 -1.58
CA SER A 89 -0.39 10.32 -2.19
C SER A 89 -1.24 11.11 -1.19
N ARG A 90 -1.61 10.48 -0.07
CA ARG A 90 -2.24 11.13 1.07
C ARG A 90 -1.46 10.75 2.32
N TYR A 91 -1.48 11.62 3.31
CA TYR A 91 -0.80 11.40 4.58
C TYR A 91 -1.65 11.90 5.73
N TYR A 92 -1.79 11.05 6.73
CA TYR A 92 -2.61 11.27 7.91
C TYR A 92 -1.79 11.10 9.18
N ARG A 93 -2.14 11.90 10.18
CA ARG A 93 -1.55 11.85 11.52
C ARG A 93 -2.62 11.91 12.58
N TRP A 94 -2.36 11.25 13.70
CA TRP A 94 -3.20 11.35 14.88
C TRP A 94 -3.00 12.73 15.52
N ASP A 95 -4.10 13.46 15.74
CA ASP A 95 -4.08 14.76 16.41
C ASP A 95 -4.38 14.70 17.92
N GLY A 96 -4.66 13.49 18.43
CA GLY A 96 -5.11 13.24 19.79
C GLY A 96 -6.51 12.64 19.86
N GLU A 97 -7.35 12.92 18.86
CA GLU A 97 -8.76 12.49 18.83
C GLU A 97 -9.15 11.87 17.49
N HIS A 98 -8.56 12.33 16.38
CA HIS A 98 -8.89 11.91 15.03
C HIS A 98 -7.65 11.75 14.15
N TRP A 99 -7.82 11.03 13.04
CA TRP A 99 -6.83 10.98 11.96
C TRP A 99 -6.97 12.22 11.08
N ALA A 100 -6.12 13.23 11.32
CA ALA A 100 -6.08 14.46 10.57
C ALA A 100 -5.33 14.30 9.23
N LEU A 101 -5.93 14.78 8.14
CA LEU A 101 -5.30 14.83 6.82
C LEU A 101 -4.24 15.93 6.79
N ILE A 102 -2.98 15.57 6.59
CA ILE A 102 -1.87 16.51 6.49
C ILE A 102 -1.68 17.00 5.06
N TYR A 103 -1.76 16.09 4.07
CA TYR A 103 -1.79 16.45 2.66
C TYR A 103 -2.51 15.40 1.83
N ALA A 104 -3.02 15.83 0.67
CA ALA A 104 -3.57 14.96 -0.38
C ALA A 104 -3.17 15.46 -1.78
N HIS A 105 -2.74 14.54 -2.64
CA HIS A 105 -2.46 14.80 -4.05
C HIS A 105 -3.62 14.34 -4.92
N ASP A 106 -4.80 14.92 -4.69
CA ASP A 106 -6.01 14.51 -5.39
C ASP A 106 -5.99 14.88 -6.88
N LEU A 107 -6.77 14.12 -7.64
CA LEU A 107 -7.07 14.38 -9.03
C LEU A 107 -8.15 15.46 -9.08
N ASP A 108 -7.97 16.49 -9.92
CA ASP A 108 -9.01 17.48 -10.13
C ASP A 108 -10.20 16.87 -10.91
N ASN A 109 -11.36 17.52 -10.83
CA ASN A 109 -12.61 17.04 -11.43
C ASN A 109 -12.49 16.78 -12.94
N ARG A 110 -11.68 17.59 -13.65
CA ARG A 110 -11.46 17.43 -15.08
C ARG A 110 -10.69 16.15 -15.37
N THR A 111 -9.64 15.90 -14.61
CA THR A 111 -8.80 14.70 -14.70
C THR A 111 -9.62 13.46 -14.35
N VAL A 112 -10.40 13.50 -13.26
CA VAL A 112 -11.31 12.41 -12.88
C VAL A 112 -12.30 12.08 -14.00
N ALA A 113 -12.93 13.08 -14.61
CA ALA A 113 -13.86 12.87 -15.71
C ALA A 113 -13.19 12.27 -16.95
N ALA A 114 -11.99 12.75 -17.30
CA ALA A 114 -11.22 12.22 -18.43
C ALA A 114 -10.83 10.75 -18.22
N ILE A 115 -10.34 10.41 -17.02
CA ILE A 115 -9.99 9.03 -16.64
C ILE A 115 -11.22 8.12 -16.70
N THR A 116 -12.32 8.53 -16.06
CA THR A 116 -13.56 7.75 -15.99
C THR A 116 -14.10 7.47 -17.40
N SER A 117 -14.13 8.51 -18.25
CA SER A 117 -14.60 8.39 -19.63
C SER A 117 -13.72 7.47 -20.47
N SER A 118 -12.39 7.58 -20.36
CA SER A 118 -11.45 6.69 -21.08
C SER A 118 -11.60 5.24 -20.62
N LEU A 119 -11.59 4.98 -19.31
CA LEU A 119 -11.74 3.63 -18.76
C LEU A 119 -13.04 2.97 -19.22
N GLU A 120 -14.18 3.67 -19.10
CA GLU A 120 -15.48 3.14 -19.51
C GLU A 120 -15.52 2.86 -21.01
N ARG A 121 -15.11 3.84 -21.84
CA ARG A 121 -15.14 3.71 -23.29
C ARG A 121 -14.24 2.57 -23.77
N ARG A 122 -12.98 2.52 -23.33
CA ARG A 122 -12.02 1.48 -23.73
C ARG A 122 -12.42 0.11 -23.23
N ALA A 123 -12.91 -0.01 -22.00
CA ALA A 123 -13.39 -1.30 -21.50
C ALA A 123 -14.59 -1.81 -22.30
N LYS A 124 -15.53 -0.95 -22.73
CA LYS A 124 -16.64 -1.33 -23.61
C LYS A 124 -16.17 -1.73 -25.00
N GLU A 125 -15.33 -0.92 -25.64
CA GLU A 125 -14.76 -1.19 -26.98
C GLU A 125 -14.03 -2.55 -27.02
N LEU A 126 -13.36 -2.91 -25.92
CA LEU A 126 -12.58 -4.14 -25.80
C LEU A 126 -13.37 -5.34 -25.25
N GLY A 127 -14.67 -5.20 -24.99
CA GLY A 127 -15.51 -6.28 -24.45
C GLY A 127 -15.18 -6.67 -23.01
N MET A 128 -14.61 -5.76 -22.23
CA MET A 128 -14.22 -5.95 -20.82
C MET A 128 -15.20 -5.29 -19.84
N TRP A 129 -16.33 -4.77 -20.33
CA TRP A 129 -17.40 -4.21 -19.53
C TRP A 129 -18.43 -5.29 -19.21
N GLU A 130 -18.10 -6.13 -18.22
CA GLU A 130 -18.93 -7.27 -17.78
C GLU A 130 -20.34 -6.82 -17.42
N GLU A 131 -21.38 -7.62 -17.65
CA GLU A 131 -22.76 -7.28 -17.27
C GLU A 131 -23.00 -7.46 -15.76
N HIS A 132 -22.57 -8.60 -15.24
CA HIS A 132 -22.76 -8.99 -13.83
C HIS A 132 -21.53 -8.61 -13.02
N VAL A 133 -21.72 -7.72 -12.04
CA VAL A 133 -20.62 -7.21 -11.19
C VAL A 133 -21.02 -7.11 -9.73
N TRP A 134 -20.00 -7.14 -8.86
CA TRP A 134 -20.13 -6.96 -7.42
C TRP A 134 -19.71 -5.55 -7.04
N GLY A 135 -20.68 -4.64 -7.01
CA GLY A 135 -20.48 -3.22 -6.70
C GLY A 135 -20.02 -2.39 -7.90
N SER A 136 -19.56 -1.17 -7.63
CA SER A 136 -19.12 -0.23 -8.65
C SER A 136 -17.89 -0.75 -9.42
N ARG A 137 -17.83 -0.48 -10.73
CA ARG A 137 -16.63 -0.78 -11.54
C ARG A 137 -15.56 0.29 -11.37
N ILE A 138 -15.95 1.56 -11.30
CA ILE A 138 -15.04 2.68 -11.17
C ILE A 138 -15.14 3.23 -9.76
N GLU A 139 -13.99 3.35 -9.10
CA GLU A 139 -13.86 3.89 -7.75
C GLU A 139 -12.85 5.04 -7.76
N ASN A 140 -13.25 6.19 -7.22
CA ASN A 140 -12.38 7.35 -7.03
C ASN A 140 -11.82 7.36 -5.61
N ARG A 141 -10.50 7.21 -5.47
CA ARG A 141 -9.77 7.21 -4.19
C ARG A 141 -9.07 8.55 -3.93
N GLY A 142 -9.59 9.64 -4.52
CA GLY A 142 -9.02 10.99 -4.49
C GLY A 142 -7.85 11.14 -5.47
N SER A 143 -6.76 10.44 -5.21
CA SER A 143 -5.50 10.52 -5.98
C SER A 143 -5.34 9.47 -7.08
N GLN A 144 -6.22 8.47 -7.07
CA GLN A 144 -6.21 7.34 -8.00
C GLN A 144 -7.66 6.99 -8.36
N ILE A 145 -7.90 6.69 -9.63
CA ILE A 145 -9.12 6.02 -10.08
C ILE A 145 -8.81 4.55 -10.33
N THR A 146 -9.67 3.66 -9.85
CA THR A 146 -9.54 2.21 -10.07
C THR A 146 -10.73 1.71 -10.86
N PHE A 147 -10.48 1.11 -12.01
CA PHE A 147 -11.46 0.30 -12.72
C PHE A 147 -11.31 -1.16 -12.29
N SER A 148 -12.41 -1.82 -11.96
CA SER A 148 -12.51 -3.25 -11.63
C SER A 148 -13.55 -3.88 -12.54
N ALA A 149 -13.12 -4.74 -13.46
CA ALA A 149 -13.99 -5.31 -14.50
C ALA A 149 -15.21 -6.05 -13.92
N LEU A 150 -15.00 -6.77 -12.82
CA LEU A 150 -16.02 -7.52 -12.09
C LEU A 150 -16.66 -6.73 -10.92
N GLY A 151 -16.31 -5.45 -10.76
CA GLY A 151 -16.71 -4.64 -9.59
C GLY A 151 -15.78 -4.80 -8.38
N GLN A 152 -15.79 -3.82 -7.46
CA GLN A 152 -14.84 -3.74 -6.34
C GLN A 152 -14.89 -4.93 -5.36
N TYR A 153 -16.06 -5.57 -5.23
CA TYR A 153 -16.34 -6.57 -4.20
C TYR A 153 -16.43 -8.01 -4.76
N ALA A 154 -15.95 -8.24 -5.98
CA ALA A 154 -16.01 -9.56 -6.58
C ALA A 154 -15.21 -10.60 -5.76
N PRO A 155 -15.72 -11.85 -5.61
CA PRO A 155 -15.01 -12.93 -4.93
C PRO A 155 -13.64 -13.19 -5.55
N VAL A 156 -12.64 -13.53 -4.72
CA VAL A 156 -11.24 -13.72 -5.16
C VAL A 156 -11.12 -14.76 -6.27
N ALA A 157 -11.76 -15.92 -6.11
CA ALA A 157 -11.72 -17.00 -7.10
C ALA A 157 -12.24 -16.57 -8.49
N VAL A 158 -13.28 -15.74 -8.54
CA VAL A 158 -13.84 -15.21 -9.79
C VAL A 158 -12.90 -14.18 -10.42
N LYS A 159 -12.27 -13.32 -9.61
CA LYS A 159 -11.29 -12.36 -10.13
C LYS A 159 -10.06 -13.04 -10.71
N GLN A 160 -9.58 -14.11 -10.07
CA GLN A 160 -8.42 -14.88 -10.52
C GLN A 160 -8.64 -15.57 -11.88
N SER A 161 -9.86 -16.07 -12.13
CA SER A 161 -10.18 -16.74 -13.40
C SER A 161 -10.46 -15.79 -14.56
N TRP A 162 -10.66 -14.49 -14.29
CA TRP A 162 -11.11 -13.53 -15.31
C TRP A 162 -10.05 -13.15 -16.34
N ASP A 163 -8.80 -12.99 -15.92
CA ASP A 163 -7.65 -12.59 -16.77
C ASP A 163 -6.36 -13.27 -16.29
N PRO A 164 -6.28 -14.62 -16.34
CA PRO A 164 -5.21 -15.39 -15.71
C PRO A 164 -3.82 -15.13 -16.31
N ASP A 165 -3.77 -14.70 -17.58
CA ASP A 165 -2.54 -14.38 -18.31
C ASP A 165 -2.24 -12.87 -18.39
N ASN A 166 -3.06 -12.05 -17.72
CA ASN A 166 -3.03 -10.58 -17.73
C ASN A 166 -3.20 -9.93 -19.11
N ILE A 167 -3.60 -10.66 -20.17
CA ILE A 167 -3.70 -10.10 -21.52
C ILE A 167 -4.78 -9.01 -21.58
N LYS A 168 -5.93 -9.21 -20.91
CA LYS A 168 -7.02 -8.23 -20.92
C LYS A 168 -6.59 -6.92 -20.27
N LYS A 169 -6.07 -6.98 -19.04
CA LYS A 169 -5.61 -5.77 -18.34
C LYS A 169 -4.50 -5.06 -19.09
N ARG A 170 -3.53 -5.78 -19.68
CA ARG A 170 -2.46 -5.14 -20.47
C ARG A 170 -3.03 -4.40 -21.68
N THR A 171 -3.97 -5.00 -22.39
CA THR A 171 -4.63 -4.39 -23.55
C THR A 171 -5.39 -3.12 -23.15
N LEU A 172 -6.14 -3.18 -22.04
CA LEU A 172 -6.85 -2.00 -21.52
C LEU A 172 -5.88 -0.90 -21.05
N VAL A 173 -4.79 -1.27 -20.39
CA VAL A 173 -3.74 -0.32 -19.95
C VAL A 173 -3.18 0.46 -21.14
N GLU A 174 -2.78 -0.22 -22.22
CA GLU A 174 -2.21 0.46 -23.39
C GLU A 174 -3.23 1.37 -24.07
N ALA A 175 -4.49 0.93 -24.18
CA ALA A 175 -5.56 1.74 -24.79
C ALA A 175 -5.86 3.01 -23.98
N VAL A 176 -5.93 2.91 -22.65
CA VAL A 176 -6.19 4.06 -21.76
C VAL A 176 -4.97 4.98 -21.69
N LYS A 177 -3.76 4.42 -21.69
CA LYS A 177 -2.51 5.20 -21.74
C LYS A 177 -2.39 6.02 -23.02
N ALA A 178 -2.88 5.51 -24.16
CA ALA A 178 -2.93 6.27 -25.40
C ALA A 178 -3.88 7.48 -25.33
N ASP A 179 -4.98 7.38 -24.56
CA ASP A 179 -5.89 8.51 -24.33
C ASP A 179 -5.33 9.53 -23.31
N LEU A 180 -4.50 9.05 -22.37
CA LEU A 180 -4.05 9.79 -21.19
C LEU A 180 -2.52 9.68 -21.01
N PRO A 181 -1.71 10.21 -21.95
CA PRO A 181 -0.27 10.03 -21.96
C PRO A 181 0.45 10.67 -20.76
N ASP A 182 -0.18 11.67 -20.13
CA ASP A 182 0.35 12.39 -18.96
C ASP A 182 0.02 11.71 -17.62
N LEU A 183 -0.64 10.56 -17.65
CA LEU A 183 -1.02 9.80 -16.47
C LEU A 183 -0.37 8.41 -16.46
N ARG A 184 -0.16 7.91 -15.25
CA ARG A 184 0.28 6.54 -15.03
C ARG A 184 -0.95 5.63 -15.09
N VAL A 185 -0.91 4.65 -16.00
CA VAL A 185 -1.91 3.59 -16.12
C VAL A 185 -1.20 2.26 -15.87
N ARG A 186 -1.75 1.43 -14.97
CA ARG A 186 -1.15 0.13 -14.62
C ARG A 186 -2.21 -0.93 -14.37
N SER A 187 -1.85 -2.19 -14.58
CA SER A 187 -2.66 -3.30 -14.11
C SER A 187 -2.65 -3.34 -12.58
N GLY A 188 -3.82 -3.52 -11.98
CA GLY A 188 -4.02 -3.65 -10.53
C GLY A 188 -4.69 -4.99 -10.21
N GLY A 189 -4.24 -5.66 -9.15
CA GLY A 189 -4.83 -6.92 -8.67
C GLY A 189 -5.08 -7.97 -9.77
N TYR A 190 -6.14 -8.76 -9.61
CA TYR A 190 -6.51 -9.80 -10.58
C TYR A 190 -7.36 -9.27 -11.76
N SER A 191 -8.21 -8.26 -11.52
CA SER A 191 -9.23 -7.82 -12.49
C SER A 191 -9.37 -6.30 -12.59
N SER A 192 -8.31 -5.55 -12.24
CA SER A 192 -8.39 -4.09 -12.14
C SER A 192 -7.31 -3.36 -12.96
N VAL A 193 -7.58 -2.10 -13.28
CA VAL A 193 -6.65 -1.14 -13.88
C VAL A 193 -6.70 0.14 -13.07
N ASP A 194 -5.54 0.59 -12.61
CA ASP A 194 -5.39 1.81 -11.83
C ASP A 194 -4.88 2.94 -12.72
N VAL A 195 -5.42 4.14 -12.51
CA VAL A 195 -4.96 5.37 -13.16
C VAL A 195 -4.69 6.44 -12.12
N SER A 196 -3.49 7.01 -12.15
CA SER A 196 -3.05 8.05 -11.21
C SER A 196 -2.04 9.01 -11.85
N LYS A 197 -1.66 10.07 -11.13
CA LYS A 197 -0.54 10.93 -11.54
C LYS A 197 0.78 10.14 -11.52
N HIS A 198 1.71 10.52 -12.38
CA HIS A 198 3.08 10.00 -12.31
C HIS A 198 3.76 10.38 -10.98
N GLY A 199 4.78 9.61 -10.61
CA GLY A 199 5.68 9.94 -9.51
C GLY A 199 5.16 9.64 -8.11
N ILE A 200 3.95 9.08 -7.97
CA ILE A 200 3.44 8.64 -6.65
C ILE A 200 3.46 7.11 -6.56
N ASP A 201 4.37 6.61 -5.74
CA ASP A 201 4.50 5.21 -5.34
C ASP A 201 5.22 5.13 -3.96
N LYS A 202 5.61 3.93 -3.53
CA LYS A 202 6.27 3.75 -2.24
C LYS A 202 7.66 4.44 -2.16
N ALA A 203 8.30 4.76 -3.29
CA ALA A 203 9.50 5.59 -3.29
C ALA A 203 9.17 7.02 -2.86
N TYR A 204 8.07 7.58 -3.39
CA TYR A 204 7.56 8.88 -2.97
C TYR A 204 7.20 8.89 -1.48
N ALA A 205 6.44 7.89 -1.02
CA ALA A 205 6.03 7.79 0.37
C ALA A 205 7.23 7.80 1.33
N VAL A 206 8.24 6.97 1.07
CA VAL A 206 9.44 6.87 1.91
C VAL A 206 10.25 8.17 1.91
N ARG A 207 10.49 8.79 0.74
CA ARG A 207 11.21 10.07 0.68
C ARG A 207 10.46 11.17 1.43
N ARG A 208 9.14 11.23 1.24
CA ARG A 208 8.31 12.23 1.89
C ARG A 208 8.28 12.04 3.40
N LEU A 209 8.23 10.80 3.86
CA LEU A 209 8.32 10.44 5.27
C LEU A 209 9.67 10.84 5.89
N ALA A 210 10.77 10.56 5.18
CA ALA A 210 12.12 10.98 5.57
C ALA A 210 12.23 12.50 5.72
N GLU A 211 11.69 13.28 4.78
CA GLU A 211 11.63 14.74 4.85
C GLU A 211 10.80 15.24 6.05
N ILE A 212 9.62 14.64 6.27
CA ILE A 212 8.71 15.04 7.35
C ILE A 212 9.32 14.79 8.73
N LEU A 213 10.05 13.68 8.86
CA LEU A 213 10.66 13.25 10.12
C LEU A 213 12.10 13.74 10.30
N ASP A 214 12.67 14.42 9.31
CA ASP A 214 14.07 14.85 9.28
C ASP A 214 15.05 13.69 9.58
N VAL A 215 14.84 12.55 8.90
CA VAL A 215 15.69 11.37 9.02
C VAL A 215 16.30 10.98 7.66
N PRO A 216 17.52 10.40 7.64
CA PRO A 216 18.04 9.82 6.42
C PRO A 216 17.14 8.69 5.91
N VAL A 217 16.94 8.61 4.60
CA VAL A 217 16.13 7.54 3.99
C VAL A 217 16.67 6.13 4.34
N GLY A 218 18.00 6.00 4.47
CA GLY A 218 18.64 4.75 4.90
C GLY A 218 18.34 4.32 6.34
N ASN A 219 17.74 5.19 7.16
CA ASN A 219 17.29 4.87 8.52
C ASN A 219 15.80 4.48 8.56
N ILE A 220 15.14 4.42 7.40
CA ILE A 220 13.79 3.86 7.26
C ILE A 220 13.92 2.40 6.85
N VAL A 221 13.37 1.52 7.67
CA VAL A 221 13.17 0.11 7.33
C VAL A 221 11.82 -0.01 6.65
N PHE A 222 11.73 -0.70 5.51
CA PHE A 222 10.47 -0.96 4.83
C PHE A 222 10.23 -2.47 4.73
N VAL A 223 9.08 -2.93 5.22
CA VAL A 223 8.64 -4.33 5.27
C VAL A 223 7.51 -4.55 4.25
N GLY A 224 7.59 -5.61 3.45
CA GLY A 224 6.63 -5.89 2.38
C GLY A 224 6.86 -7.25 1.71
N ASP A 225 5.84 -7.78 1.04
CA ASP A 225 5.87 -9.10 0.41
C ASP A 225 6.40 -9.09 -1.03
N ARG A 226 6.20 -7.97 -1.75
CA ARG A 226 6.52 -7.84 -3.18
C ARG A 226 7.70 -6.90 -3.40
N MET A 227 8.85 -7.34 -2.92
CA MET A 227 10.14 -6.62 -3.05
C MET A 227 10.99 -7.02 -4.28
N THR A 228 10.39 -7.65 -5.28
CA THR A 228 11.04 -7.90 -6.59
C THR A 228 11.02 -6.63 -7.45
N PRO A 229 11.88 -6.48 -8.47
CA PRO A 229 11.92 -5.28 -9.31
C PRO A 229 10.58 -4.87 -9.95
N ASP A 230 9.68 -5.82 -10.16
CA ASP A 230 8.32 -5.64 -10.68
C ASP A 230 7.24 -5.51 -9.57
N GLY A 231 7.62 -5.74 -8.32
CA GLY A 231 6.76 -5.64 -7.14
C GLY A 231 6.53 -4.20 -6.69
N ASN A 232 5.42 -3.97 -5.99
CA ASN A 232 4.99 -2.64 -5.54
C ASN A 232 5.78 -2.12 -4.33
N ASP A 233 6.51 -2.97 -3.60
CA ASP A 233 7.34 -2.59 -2.45
C ASP A 233 8.76 -2.18 -2.83
N TYR A 234 9.27 -2.73 -3.93
CA TYR A 234 10.63 -2.43 -4.41
C TYR A 234 10.93 -0.93 -4.59
N PRO A 235 9.98 -0.06 -5.02
CA PRO A 235 10.20 1.37 -5.05
C PRO A 235 10.69 1.98 -3.73
N ALA A 236 10.23 1.49 -2.56
CA ALA A 236 10.73 1.95 -1.26
C ALA A 236 12.23 1.70 -1.12
N VAL A 237 12.67 0.49 -1.48
CA VAL A 237 14.08 0.08 -1.43
C VAL A 237 14.91 0.82 -2.49
N ALA A 238 14.37 1.00 -3.69
CA ALA A 238 15.01 1.78 -4.75
C ALA A 238 15.17 3.27 -4.37
N ALA A 239 14.36 3.78 -3.43
CA ALA A 239 14.51 5.11 -2.87
C ALA A 239 15.63 5.21 -1.82
N GLY A 240 16.15 4.08 -1.33
CA GLY A 240 17.24 4.01 -0.36
C GLY A 240 16.85 3.42 1.00
N ALA A 241 15.59 3.02 1.22
CA ALA A 241 15.19 2.37 2.46
C ALA A 241 15.81 0.97 2.60
N VAL A 242 15.97 0.52 3.85
CA VAL A 242 16.38 -0.85 4.16
C VAL A 242 15.19 -1.78 3.95
N GLY A 243 15.24 -2.62 2.92
CA GLY A 243 14.17 -3.56 2.61
C GLY A 243 14.23 -4.84 3.45
N MET A 244 13.11 -5.20 4.08
CA MET A 244 12.89 -6.47 4.78
C MET A 244 11.77 -7.26 4.10
N LYS A 245 12.13 -8.25 3.29
CA LYS A 245 11.12 -9.06 2.60
C LYS A 245 10.48 -10.05 3.57
N VAL A 246 9.15 -10.10 3.58
CA VAL A 246 8.33 -11.15 4.21
C VAL A 246 7.59 -11.93 3.13
N GLU A 247 7.14 -13.15 3.41
CA GLU A 247 6.38 -13.95 2.42
C GLU A 247 4.85 -13.84 2.58
N ASN A 248 4.37 -13.58 3.79
CA ASN A 248 2.95 -13.51 4.15
C ASN A 248 2.78 -12.93 5.58
N PRO A 249 1.54 -12.71 6.06
CA PRO A 249 1.31 -12.17 7.40
C PRO A 249 1.85 -13.02 8.55
N GLN A 250 1.92 -14.34 8.41
CA GLN A 250 2.48 -15.22 9.44
C GLN A 250 4.01 -15.05 9.55
N ASP A 251 4.69 -14.86 8.42
CA ASP A 251 6.12 -14.57 8.37
C ASP A 251 6.42 -13.18 8.93
N ALA A 252 5.60 -12.18 8.58
CA ALA A 252 5.68 -10.83 9.15
C ALA A 252 5.46 -10.81 10.67
N LEU A 253 4.61 -11.70 11.20
CA LEU A 253 4.42 -11.85 12.65
C LEU A 253 5.72 -12.31 13.33
N GLY A 254 6.45 -13.25 12.73
CA GLY A 254 7.76 -13.70 13.21
C GLY A 254 8.79 -12.56 13.20
N LEU A 255 8.79 -11.74 12.15
CA LEU A 255 9.59 -10.51 12.10
C LEU A 255 9.23 -9.56 13.24
N MET A 256 7.94 -9.30 13.49
CA MET A 256 7.54 -8.39 14.57
C MET A 256 7.99 -8.87 15.94
N ASP A 257 7.88 -10.17 16.23
CA ASP A 257 8.39 -10.74 17.48
C ASP A 257 9.91 -10.51 17.61
N ALA A 258 10.67 -10.66 16.53
CA ALA A 258 12.11 -10.41 16.50
C ALA A 258 12.47 -8.92 16.65
N LEU A 259 11.67 -8.01 16.07
CA LEU A 259 11.84 -6.57 16.23
C LEU A 259 11.58 -6.14 17.68
N LEU A 260 10.47 -6.58 18.27
CA LEU A 260 10.06 -6.21 19.62
C LEU A 260 11.09 -6.59 20.69
N GLN A 261 11.77 -7.72 20.52
CA GLN A 261 12.89 -8.13 21.39
C GLN A 261 14.06 -7.13 21.39
N ARG A 262 14.21 -6.33 20.34
CA ARG A 262 15.34 -5.42 20.11
C ARG A 262 15.00 -3.97 20.40
N VAL A 263 13.85 -3.50 19.91
CA VAL A 263 13.41 -2.11 20.16
C VAL A 263 12.90 -1.91 21.59
N GLY A 264 12.32 -2.92 22.23
CA GLY A 264 11.86 -2.84 23.62
C GLY A 264 12.96 -2.93 24.68
N ALA A 265 14.17 -3.38 24.30
CA ALA A 265 15.32 -3.52 25.23
C ALA A 265 16.14 -2.22 25.37
N SER A 266 15.84 -1.20 24.56
CA SER A 266 16.52 0.09 24.58
C SER A 266 15.71 1.10 25.41
N ALA A 267 15.64 0.88 26.73
CA ALA A 267 15.13 1.83 27.71
C ALA A 267 16.10 1.95 28.89
#